data_AF-A0A968ER13-F1
#
_entry.id   AF-A0A968ER13-F1
#
_cell.length_a   1.000
_cell.length_b   1.000
_cell.length_c   1.000
_cell.angle_alpha   90.00
_cell.angle_beta   90.00
_cell.angle_gamma   90.00
#
_symmetry.space_group_name_H-M   'P 1'
#
loop_
_entity.id
_entity.type
_entity.pdbx_description
1 polymer ?
#
loop_
_entity_poly.entity_id
_entity_poly.type
_entity_poly.pdbx_seq_one_letter_code
_entity_poly.pdbx_strand_id
1 'polypeptide(L)' 'VFRPGTILGEHVANPITAIFDRPVVIGVKGSDSPFELIWDTDVAQCIVKGIRERRTGIYNLAGDGVVTL' A
#
# COMPACT_ATOMS: atom_id res chain seq x y z
N VAL A 1 8.54 14.09 -1.06
CA VAL A 1 7.73 13.44 -0.01
C VAL A 1 6.88 12.37 -0.66
N PHE A 2 6.99 11.13 -0.19
CA PHE A 2 6.09 10.06 -0.62
C PHE A 2 4.99 9.86 0.40
N ARG A 3 3.77 9.70 -0.11
CA ARG A 3 2.56 9.40 0.64
C ARG A 3 2.06 8.04 0.17
N PRO A 4 2.62 6.94 0.68
CA PRO A 4 2.18 5.62 0.28
C PRO A 4 0.79 5.32 0.82
N GLY A 5 0.01 4.55 0.06
CA GLY A 5 -1.14 3.81 0.57
C GLY A 5 -0.72 2.72 1.55
N THR A 6 -1.57 1.71 1.76
CA THR A 6 -1.20 0.59 2.63
C THR A 6 -0.15 -0.25 1.93
N ILE A 7 1.02 -0.38 2.56
CA ILE A 7 2.12 -1.17 2.01
C ILE A 7 1.91 -2.65 2.38
N LEU A 8 1.91 -3.52 1.36
CA LEU A 8 1.99 -4.97 1.52
C LEU A 8 3.32 -5.48 0.98
N GLY A 9 3.77 -6.63 1.44
CA GLY A 9 5.03 -7.21 0.98
C GLY A 9 5.41 -8.45 1.77
N GLU A 10 6.33 -9.24 1.23
CA GLU A 10 6.84 -10.47 1.86
C GLU A 10 7.49 -10.19 3.22
N HIS A 11 8.09 -9.00 3.38
CA HIS A 11 8.81 -8.61 4.60
C HIS A 11 8.10 -7.52 5.40
N VAL A 12 6.83 -7.25 5.09
CA VAL A 12 6.06 -6.20 5.76
C VAL A 12 5.11 -6.81 6.77
N ALA A 13 5.24 -6.40 8.03
CA ALA A 13 4.30 -6.73 9.09
C ALA A 13 3.64 -5.45 9.60
N ASN A 14 2.35 -5.27 9.33
CA ASN A 14 1.57 -4.13 9.79
C ASN A 14 0.14 -4.55 10.18
N PRO A 15 -0.65 -3.69 10.84
CA PRO A 15 -2.00 -4.06 11.27
C PRO A 15 -2.93 -4.52 10.15
N ILE A 16 -2.72 -4.05 8.91
CA ILE A 16 -3.53 -4.46 7.76
C ILE A 16 -3.13 -5.84 7.26
N THR A 17 -1.83 -6.15 7.14
CA THR A 17 -1.39 -7.52 6.81
C THR A 17 -1.94 -8.52 7.83
N ALA A 18 -1.93 -8.15 9.12
CA ALA A 18 -2.52 -8.95 10.19
C ALA A 18 -4.04 -9.14 10.10
N ILE A 19 -4.77 -8.29 9.36
CA ILE A 19 -6.19 -8.54 9.07
C ILE A 19 -6.31 -9.66 8.04
N PHE A 20 -5.49 -9.63 6.99
CA PHE A 20 -5.51 -10.62 5.92
C PHE A 20 -4.94 -11.98 6.33
N ASP A 21 -4.08 -12.04 7.35
CA ASP A 21 -3.56 -13.29 7.90
C ASP A 21 -4.59 -14.07 8.74
N ARG A 22 -5.74 -13.46 9.08
CA ARG A 22 -6.78 -14.12 9.88
C ARG A 22 -7.67 -15.02 9.02
N PRO A 23 -8.22 -16.13 9.56
CA PRO A 23 -9.13 -17.01 8.83
C PRO A 23 -10.41 -16.35 8.32
N VAL A 24 -10.80 -15.22 8.94
CA VAL A 24 -11.97 -14.43 8.59
C VAL A 24 -11.59 -12.95 8.65
N VAL A 25 -11.84 -12.23 7.56
CA VAL A 25 -11.71 -10.78 7.49
C VAL A 25 -13.04 -10.15 7.88
N ILE A 26 -13.03 -9.26 8.89
CA ILE A 26 -14.23 -8.57 9.38
C ILE A 26 -14.35 -7.22 8.68
N GLY A 27 -15.45 -7.03 7.95
CA GLY A 27 -15.82 -5.76 7.31
C GLY A 27 -17.03 -5.10 7.96
N VAL A 28 -17.33 -3.86 7.54
CA VAL A 28 -18.53 -3.12 7.97
C VAL A 28 -19.65 -3.37 6.97
N LYS A 29 -20.78 -3.93 7.44
CA LYS A 29 -21.94 -4.23 6.57
C LYS A 29 -22.46 -2.96 5.90
N GLY A 30 -22.60 -3.00 4.57
CA GLY A 30 -23.08 -1.87 3.76
C GLY A 30 -22.00 -0.83 3.43
N SER A 31 -20.71 -1.14 3.66
CA SER A 31 -19.57 -0.32 3.26
C SER A 31 -18.58 -1.13 2.43
N ASP A 32 -18.26 -0.65 1.23
CA ASP A 32 -17.34 -1.32 0.29
C ASP A 32 -15.89 -1.39 0.82
N SER A 33 -15.56 -0.65 1.88
CA SER A 33 -14.26 -0.67 2.58
C SER A 33 -13.04 -0.76 1.63
N PRO A 34 -12.85 0.20 0.71
CA PRO A 34 -11.81 0.09 -0.31
C PRO A 34 -10.41 0.26 0.27
N PHE A 35 -9.50 -0.60 -0.14
CA PHE A 35 -8.07 -0.53 0.16
C PHE A 35 -7.27 -0.17 -1.09
N GLU A 36 -6.50 0.91 -1.00
CA GLU A 36 -5.43 1.23 -1.95
C GLU A 36 -4.13 0.63 -1.41
N LEU A 37 -3.69 -0.43 -2.09
CA LEU A 37 -2.56 -1.25 -1.70
C LEU A 37 -1.38 -0.97 -2.63
N ILE A 38 -0.17 -0.94 -2.07
CA ILE A 38 1.06 -0.84 -2.86
C ILE A 38 2.09 -1.85 -2.36
N TRP A 39 2.83 -2.45 -3.29
CA TRP A 39 3.84 -3.44 -2.95
C TRP A 39 5.13 -2.78 -2.43
N ASP A 40 5.77 -3.40 -1.45
CA ASP A 40 6.95 -2.88 -0.76
C ASP A 40 8.13 -2.63 -1.71
N THR A 41 8.36 -3.53 -2.66
CA THR A 41 9.44 -3.35 -3.64
C THR A 41 9.17 -2.20 -4.59
N ASP A 42 7.90 -1.87 -4.88
CA ASP A 42 7.56 -0.75 -5.76
C ASP A 42 7.83 0.58 -5.07
N VAL A 43 7.49 0.69 -3.77
CA VAL A 43 7.86 1.84 -2.95
C VAL A 43 9.38 2.03 -2.94
N ALA A 44 10.14 0.95 -2.72
CA ALA A 44 11.59 0.99 -2.74
C ALA A 44 12.14 1.44 -4.10
N GLN A 45 11.59 0.92 -5.21
CA GLN A 45 11.98 1.32 -6.56
C GLN A 45 11.68 2.79 -6.84
N CYS A 46 10.54 3.33 -6.37
CA CYS A 46 10.22 4.76 -6.46
C CYS A 46 11.22 5.63 -5.71
N ILE A 47 11.69 5.20 -4.52
CA ILE A 47 12.75 5.88 -3.76
C ILE A 47 14.06 5.88 -4.53
N VAL A 48 14.48 4.73 -5.03
CA VAL A 48 15.71 4.60 -5.83
C VAL A 48 15.64 5.50 -7.07
N LYS A 49 14.50 5.51 -7.77
CA LYS A 49 14.25 6.35 -8.94
C LYS A 49 14.32 7.84 -8.60
N GLY A 50 13.64 8.28 -7.54
CA GLY A 50 13.63 9.67 -7.10
C GLY A 50 15.04 10.20 -6.79
N ILE A 51 15.86 9.38 -6.14
CA ILE A 51 17.27 9.70 -5.85
C ILE A 51 18.08 9.79 -7.15
N ARG A 52 18.00 8.77 -8.02
CA ARG A 52 18.79 8.70 -9.26
C ARG A 52 18.46 9.82 -10.24
N GLU A 53 17.18 10.15 -10.38
CA GLU A 53 16.71 11.19 -11.30
C GLU A 53 16.65 12.58 -10.67
N ARG A 54 17.07 12.73 -9.41
CA ARG A 54 16.99 13.99 -8.64
C ARG A 54 15.59 14.63 -8.68
N ARG A 55 14.54 13.80 -8.58
CA ARG A 55 13.16 14.29 -8.57
C ARG A 55 12.81 14.88 -7.20
N THR A 56 12.15 16.03 -7.23
CA THR A 56 11.59 16.67 -6.04
C THR A 56 10.09 16.84 -6.22
N GLY A 57 9.34 16.86 -5.13
CA GLY A 57 7.89 16.98 -5.17
C GLY A 57 7.21 16.15 -4.10
N ILE A 58 5.88 16.08 -4.19
CA ILE A 58 5.01 15.28 -3.33
C ILE A 58 4.27 14.31 -4.24
N TYR A 59 4.41 13.00 -3.97
CA TYR A 59 3.78 11.96 -4.78
C TYR A 59 3.00 11.00 -3.88
N ASN A 60 1.78 10.69 -4.29
CA ASN A 60 1.06 9.55 -3.74
C ASN A 60 1.63 8.29 -4.40
N LEU A 61 1.89 7.26 -3.61
CA LEU A 61 2.31 5.97 -4.13
C LEU A 61 1.17 4.99 -3.91
N ALA A 62 0.58 4.55 -5.02
CA ALA A 62 -0.57 3.66 -5.08
C ALA A 62 -0.29 2.54 -6.07
N GLY A 63 -0.86 1.36 -5.83
CA GLY A 63 -0.94 0.30 -6.84
C GLY A 63 -2.09 0.53 -7.81
N ASP A 64 -2.33 -0.47 -8.66
CA ASP A 64 -3.38 -0.39 -9.67
C ASP A 64 -4.75 -0.74 -9.07
N GLY A 65 -5.62 0.27 -8.96
CA GLY A 65 -7.01 0.11 -8.56
C GLY A 65 -7.21 -0.01 -7.04
N VAL A 66 -8.34 -0.60 -6.67
CA VAL A 66 -8.75 -0.78 -5.27
C VAL A 66 -9.26 -2.20 -5.05
N VAL A 67 -9.05 -2.72 -3.85
CA VAL A 67 -9.62 -4.00 -3.40
C VAL A 67 -10.68 -3.70 -2.34
N THR A 68 -11.84 -4.33 -2.45
CA THR A 68 -12.98 -4.17 -1.52
C THR A 68 -13.23 -5.46 -0.75
N LEU A 69 -13.81 -5.36 0.45
CA LEU A 69 -14.16 -6.49 1.32
C LEU A 69 -15.65 -6.87 1.21
#